data_AF-A0AA96LHM2-F1
#
_entry.id   AF-A0AA96LHM2-F1
#
_cell.length_a   1.000
_cell.length_b   1.000
_cell.length_c   1.000
_cell.angle_alpha   90.00
_cell.angle_beta   90.00
_cell.angle_gamma   90.00
#
_symmetry.space_group_name_H-M   'P 1'
#
loop_
_entity.id
_entity.type
_entity.pdbx_description
1 polymer ?
#
loop_
_entity_poly.entity_id
_entity_poly.type
_entity_poly.pdbx_seq_one_letter_code
_entity_poly.pdbx_strand_id
1 'polypeptide(L)'
;MKETRVIQWLGMICLLAGLSRMGMTPSSMIWGTDSIQELTFGITASILMSVGTIAIYMVQAKETGIPGFVTVLAIILGNIATTCMLWSLIQSAAPPAESEGIAVKILGLLMMVGLTGGTLAFTFLSYRANIFPRWVIVLLVMMLLSMVLPVEDNKYMAFFWGLTYVGMGYAIWRGRLNPSKVLNEINHKTYKS
;
A
#
# COMPACT_ATOMS: atom_id res chain seq x y z
N MET A 1 -3.13 17.11 -20.63
CA MET A 1 -3.81 15.82 -20.34
C MET A 1 -4.93 16.08 -19.35
N LYS A 2 -6.10 15.44 -19.49
CA LYS A 2 -7.19 15.57 -18.50
C LYS A 2 -6.75 14.94 -17.17
N GLU A 3 -6.94 15.62 -16.06
CA GLU A 3 -6.56 15.21 -14.69
C GLU A 3 -6.95 13.75 -14.36
N THR A 4 -8.15 13.35 -14.78
CA THR A 4 -8.67 11.98 -14.65
C THR A 4 -7.76 10.92 -15.28
N ARG A 5 -7.11 11.25 -16.41
CA ARG A 5 -6.24 10.31 -17.13
C ARG A 5 -4.94 10.07 -16.37
N VAL A 6 -4.41 11.10 -15.71
CA VAL A 6 -3.21 10.98 -14.86
C VAL A 6 -3.51 10.07 -13.66
N ILE A 7 -4.65 10.27 -13.01
CA ILE A 7 -5.09 9.43 -11.88
C ILE A 7 -5.25 7.97 -12.31
N GLN A 8 -5.81 7.70 -13.50
CA GLN A 8 -5.93 6.33 -14.04
C GLN A 8 -4.57 5.68 -14.30
N TRP A 9 -3.58 6.43 -14.83
CA TRP A 9 -2.22 5.94 -15.01
C TRP A 9 -1.54 5.63 -13.68
N LEU A 10 -1.70 6.51 -12.69
CA LEU A 10 -1.20 6.28 -11.33
C LEU A 10 -1.91 5.07 -10.66
N GLY A 11 -3.19 4.84 -10.98
CA GLY A 11 -3.92 3.64 -10.57
C GLY A 11 -3.33 2.35 -11.16
N MET A 12 -2.87 2.37 -12.41
CA MET A 12 -2.15 1.24 -13.00
C MET A 12 -0.80 0.98 -12.31
N ILE A 13 -0.08 2.03 -11.93
CA ILE A 13 1.16 1.89 -11.14
C ILE A 13 0.85 1.22 -9.81
N CYS A 14 -0.24 1.62 -9.13
CA CYS A 14 -0.69 0.99 -7.89
C CYS A 14 -1.02 -0.51 -8.08
N LEU A 15 -1.65 -0.86 -9.20
CA LEU A 15 -1.95 -2.25 -9.55
C LEU A 15 -0.66 -3.06 -9.74
N LEU A 16 0.29 -2.55 -10.54
CA LEU A 16 1.59 -3.18 -10.74
C LEU A 16 2.37 -3.33 -9.43
N ALA A 17 2.32 -2.31 -8.57
CA ALA A 17 2.91 -2.33 -7.25
C ALA A 17 2.37 -3.49 -6.40
N GLY A 18 1.04 -3.67 -6.41
CA GLY A 18 0.38 -4.76 -5.72
C GLY A 18 0.78 -6.13 -6.26
N LEU A 19 0.84 -6.29 -7.58
CA LEU A 19 1.29 -7.54 -8.21
C LEU A 19 2.75 -7.85 -7.87
N SER A 20 3.65 -6.85 -7.91
CA SER A 20 5.04 -7.02 -7.48
C SER A 20 5.13 -7.45 -6.02
N ARG A 21 4.31 -6.89 -5.13
CA ARG A 21 4.29 -7.28 -3.71
C ARG A 21 3.79 -8.71 -3.52
N MET A 22 2.72 -9.10 -4.23
CA MET A 22 2.23 -10.48 -4.23
C MET A 22 3.29 -11.46 -4.75
N GLY A 23 4.18 -11.02 -5.65
CA GLY A 23 5.29 -11.81 -6.19
C GLY A 23 6.36 -12.20 -5.16
N MET A 24 6.42 -11.54 -4.00
CA MET A 24 7.30 -11.96 -2.90
C MET A 24 6.93 -13.34 -2.37
N THR A 25 5.63 -13.61 -2.18
CA THR A 25 5.13 -14.87 -1.61
C THR A 25 5.49 -16.11 -2.44
N PRO A 26 5.20 -16.21 -3.75
CA PRO A 26 5.62 -17.36 -4.54
C PRO A 26 7.15 -17.42 -4.70
N SER A 27 7.84 -16.28 -4.71
CA SER A 27 9.31 -16.27 -4.80
C SER A 27 9.95 -16.88 -3.55
N SER A 28 9.43 -16.58 -2.36
CA SER A 28 9.91 -17.17 -1.11
C SER A 28 9.57 -18.65 -0.97
N MET A 29 8.46 -19.10 -1.57
CA MET A 29 8.10 -20.52 -1.61
C MET A 29 8.98 -21.33 -2.57
N ILE A 30 9.42 -20.75 -3.68
CA ILE A 30 10.23 -21.46 -4.70
C ILE A 30 11.73 -21.38 -4.38
N TRP A 31 12.23 -20.20 -4.03
CA TRP A 31 13.67 -19.93 -3.82
C TRP A 31 14.08 -19.82 -2.35
N GLY A 32 13.14 -19.94 -1.41
CA GLY A 32 13.38 -19.80 0.01
C GLY A 32 13.21 -18.36 0.52
N THR A 33 12.98 -18.24 1.83
CA THR A 33 12.87 -16.95 2.54
C THR A 33 14.19 -16.18 2.43
N ASP A 34 14.10 -14.86 2.25
CA ASP A 34 15.24 -13.94 2.07
C ASP A 34 16.08 -14.22 0.82
N SER A 35 15.50 -14.89 -0.18
CA SER A 35 16.12 -15.04 -1.50
C SER A 35 16.19 -13.70 -2.24
N ILE A 36 17.20 -13.55 -3.12
CA ILE A 36 17.38 -12.33 -3.93
C ILE A 36 16.12 -12.02 -4.75
N GLN A 37 15.44 -13.04 -5.25
CA GLN A 37 14.19 -12.93 -6.01
C GLN A 37 13.08 -12.31 -5.16
N GLU A 38 12.84 -12.83 -3.95
CA GLU A 38 11.86 -12.29 -3.01
C GLU A 38 12.15 -10.82 -2.68
N LEU A 39 13.41 -10.52 -2.31
CA LEU A 39 13.81 -9.18 -1.90
C LEU A 39 13.70 -8.17 -3.05
N THR A 40 14.03 -8.58 -4.28
CA THR A 40 13.91 -7.73 -5.49
C THR A 40 12.45 -7.39 -5.78
N PHE A 41 11.54 -8.35 -5.65
CA PHE A 41 10.09 -8.10 -5.75
C PHE A 41 9.63 -7.13 -4.67
N GLY A 42 10.13 -7.29 -3.43
CA GLY A 42 9.78 -6.40 -2.32
C GLY A 42 10.28 -4.96 -2.47
N ILE A 43 11.48 -4.76 -3.02
CA ILE A 43 12.03 -3.44 -3.32
C ILE A 43 11.21 -2.77 -4.43
N THR A 44 11.00 -3.48 -5.54
CA THR A 44 10.23 -2.98 -6.68
C THR A 44 8.82 -2.61 -6.25
N ALA A 45 8.17 -3.48 -5.46
CA ALA A 45 6.88 -3.22 -4.87
C ALA A 45 6.89 -1.96 -4.02
N SER A 46 7.80 -1.82 -3.06
CA SER A 46 7.81 -0.69 -2.11
C SER A 46 7.99 0.66 -2.82
N ILE A 47 8.82 0.71 -3.88
CA ILE A 47 8.99 1.92 -4.71
C ILE A 47 7.68 2.25 -5.44
N LEU A 48 7.09 1.27 -6.15
CA LEU A 48 5.85 1.48 -6.89
C LEU A 48 4.67 1.79 -5.97
N MET A 49 4.63 1.19 -4.77
CA MET A 49 3.60 1.43 -3.76
C MET A 49 3.70 2.86 -3.24
N SER A 50 4.91 3.39 -3.03
CA SER A 50 5.10 4.80 -2.64
C SER A 50 4.46 5.75 -3.64
N VAL A 51 4.68 5.53 -4.94
CA VAL A 51 4.07 6.33 -6.02
C VAL A 51 2.56 6.06 -6.12
N GLY A 52 2.13 4.79 -6.06
CA GLY A 52 0.73 4.40 -6.14
C GLY A 52 -0.14 4.91 -4.99
N THR A 53 0.45 5.10 -3.80
CA THR A 53 -0.24 5.66 -2.63
C THR A 53 -0.62 7.14 -2.85
N ILE A 54 0.12 7.87 -3.69
CA ILE A 54 -0.27 9.22 -4.12
C ILE A 54 -1.59 9.17 -4.90
N ALA A 55 -1.75 8.20 -5.81
CA ALA A 55 -2.98 7.99 -6.57
C ALA A 55 -4.17 7.75 -5.65
N ILE A 56 -3.95 6.91 -4.63
CA ILE A 56 -4.94 6.59 -3.60
C ILE A 56 -5.33 7.84 -2.82
N TYR A 57 -4.37 8.70 -2.45
CA TYR A 57 -4.68 9.97 -1.82
C TYR A 57 -5.50 10.89 -2.72
N MET A 58 -5.14 11.04 -3.99
CA MET A 58 -5.85 11.93 -4.91
C MET A 58 -7.34 11.61 -5.01
N VAL A 59 -7.72 10.33 -4.99
CA VAL A 59 -9.13 9.92 -5.02
C VAL A 59 -9.82 10.07 -3.67
N GLN A 60 -9.08 10.09 -2.57
CA GLN A 60 -9.61 10.23 -1.21
C GLN A 60 -9.56 11.63 -0.62
N ALA A 61 -8.74 12.52 -1.19
CA ALA A 61 -8.40 13.83 -0.64
C ALA A 61 -9.64 14.68 -0.32
N LYS A 62 -10.70 14.57 -1.12
CA LYS A 62 -11.96 15.29 -0.92
C LYS A 62 -12.72 14.88 0.35
N GLU A 63 -12.64 13.62 0.76
CA GLU A 63 -13.39 13.10 1.90
C GLU A 63 -12.52 13.00 3.17
N THR A 64 -11.23 12.68 3.01
CA THR A 64 -10.34 12.43 4.15
C THR A 64 -9.52 13.66 4.56
N GLY A 65 -9.40 14.66 3.69
CA GLY A 65 -8.68 15.92 3.97
C GLY A 65 -7.25 15.73 4.49
N ILE A 66 -6.85 16.61 5.43
CA ILE A 66 -5.51 16.62 6.05
C ILE A 66 -5.18 15.29 6.77
N PRO A 67 -6.09 14.67 7.55
CA PRO A 67 -5.82 13.36 8.13
C PRO A 67 -5.42 12.31 7.09
N GLY A 68 -6.13 12.25 5.96
CA GLY A 68 -5.79 11.34 4.86
C GLY A 68 -4.38 11.59 4.31
N PHE A 69 -4.00 12.86 4.15
CA PHE A 69 -2.67 13.24 3.69
C PHE A 69 -1.57 12.74 4.63
N VAL A 70 -1.73 12.96 5.94
CA VAL A 70 -0.77 12.51 6.95
C VAL A 70 -0.62 10.99 6.94
N THR A 71 -1.73 10.25 6.83
CA THR A 71 -1.66 8.78 6.75
C THR A 71 -0.92 8.29 5.51
N VAL A 72 -1.15 8.93 4.36
CA VAL A 72 -0.47 8.57 3.10
C VAL A 72 1.02 8.87 3.18
N LEU A 73 1.41 10.02 3.74
CA LEU A 73 2.82 10.33 3.98
C LEU A 73 3.48 9.30 4.89
N ALA A 74 2.81 8.89 5.97
CA ALA A 74 3.31 7.85 6.87
C ALA A 74 3.54 6.53 6.13
N ILE A 75 2.60 6.11 5.27
CA ILE A 75 2.72 4.90 4.43
C ILE A 75 3.88 5.03 3.43
N ILE A 76 4.05 6.18 2.79
CA ILE A 76 5.16 6.43 1.86
C ILE A 76 6.50 6.32 2.60
N LEU A 77 6.64 6.95 3.77
CA LEU A 77 7.83 6.83 4.59
C LEU A 77 8.08 5.38 5.03
N GLY A 78 7.03 4.65 5.40
CA GLY A 78 7.10 3.23 5.73
C GLY A 78 7.59 2.38 4.54
N ASN A 79 7.13 2.66 3.33
CA ASN A 79 7.59 1.99 2.11
C ASN A 79 9.05 2.32 1.76
N ILE A 80 9.47 3.58 1.95
CA ILE A 80 10.88 3.98 1.77
C ILE A 80 11.77 3.23 2.78
N ALA A 81 11.37 3.22 4.06
CA ALA A 81 12.08 2.47 5.11
C ALA A 81 12.16 0.97 4.77
N THR A 82 11.05 0.38 4.31
CA THR A 82 11.01 -1.03 3.85
C THR A 82 11.99 -1.27 2.70
N THR A 83 12.07 -0.34 1.74
CA THR A 83 13.00 -0.42 0.59
C THR A 83 14.45 -0.45 1.08
N CYS A 84 14.81 0.46 1.99
CA CYS A 84 16.15 0.51 2.57
C CYS A 84 16.50 -0.77 3.33
N MET A 85 15.55 -1.34 4.08
CA MET A 85 15.75 -2.59 4.82
C MET A 85 15.99 -3.78 3.88
N LEU A 86 15.12 -3.96 2.87
CA LEU A 86 15.27 -5.06 1.91
C LEU A 86 16.56 -4.91 1.09
N TRP A 87 16.94 -3.69 0.72
CA TRP A 87 18.21 -3.42 0.07
C TRP A 87 19.41 -3.79 0.97
N SER A 88 19.34 -3.44 2.25
CA SER A 88 20.36 -3.83 3.23
C SER A 88 20.49 -5.34 3.33
N LEU A 89 19.37 -6.09 3.32
CA LEU A 89 19.37 -7.56 3.35
C LEU A 89 20.03 -8.17 2.12
N ILE A 90 19.80 -7.63 0.92
CA ILE A 90 20.49 -8.10 -0.29
C ILE A 90 22.01 -7.92 -0.18
N GLN A 91 22.45 -6.80 0.41
CA GLN A 91 23.87 -6.47 0.51
C GLN A 91 24.58 -7.17 1.68
N SER A 92 23.84 -7.69 2.65
CA SER A 92 24.41 -8.38 3.80
C SER A 92 24.38 -9.89 3.57
N ALA A 93 25.55 -10.50 3.31
CA ALA A 93 25.72 -11.95 3.14
C ALA A 93 25.51 -12.77 4.44
N ALA A 94 25.10 -12.13 5.53
CA ALA A 94 24.70 -12.74 6.78
C ALA A 94 23.58 -11.86 7.38
N PRO A 95 22.53 -12.46 7.97
CA PRO A 95 21.49 -11.68 8.63
C PRO A 95 22.18 -10.80 9.67
N PRO A 96 21.88 -9.49 9.74
CA PRO A 96 22.48 -8.64 10.76
C PRO A 96 22.08 -9.24 12.10
N ALA A 97 23.02 -9.97 12.71
CA ALA A 97 22.92 -10.49 14.06
C ALA A 97 22.61 -9.29 14.93
N GLU A 98 21.34 -9.14 15.30
CA GLU A 98 20.79 -8.08 16.15
C GLU A 98 21.61 -6.80 16.09
N SER A 99 21.78 -6.19 14.91
CA SER A 99 22.73 -5.09 14.82
C SER A 99 22.22 -3.94 15.69
N GLU A 100 22.89 -3.68 16.81
CA GLU A 100 22.59 -2.63 17.80
C GLU A 100 22.67 -1.20 17.24
N GLY A 101 22.85 -1.06 15.93
CA GLY A 101 22.88 0.20 15.20
C GLY A 101 21.56 0.96 15.38
N ILE A 102 21.66 2.15 15.97
CA ILE A 102 20.56 3.10 16.15
C ILE A 102 19.79 3.32 14.84
N ALA A 103 20.49 3.33 13.69
CA ALA A 103 19.87 3.45 12.37
C ALA A 103 18.85 2.34 12.07
N VAL A 104 19.16 1.07 12.37
CA VAL A 104 18.26 -0.07 12.13
C VAL A 104 17.06 -0.02 13.07
N LYS A 105 17.26 0.39 14.33
CA LYS A 105 16.17 0.61 15.30
C LYS A 105 15.23 1.74 14.87
N ILE A 106 15.77 2.86 14.37
CA ILE A 106 14.98 3.97 13.82
C ILE A 106 14.22 3.51 12.57
N LEU A 107 14.86 2.74 11.68
CA LEU A 107 14.21 2.22 10.47
C LEU A 107 13.05 1.29 10.83
N GLY A 108 13.25 0.39 11.80
CA GLY A 108 12.22 -0.51 12.32
C GLY A 108 11.05 0.25 12.96
N LEU A 109 11.34 1.31 13.74
CA LEU A 109 10.30 2.19 14.30
C LEU A 109 9.54 2.94 13.20
N LEU A 110 10.22 3.43 12.16
CA LEU A 110 9.59 4.08 11.01
C LEU A 110 8.70 3.12 10.22
N MET A 111 9.11 1.85 10.06
CA MET A 111 8.26 0.83 9.48
C MET A 111 7.04 0.57 10.38
N MET A 112 7.24 0.32 11.67
CA MET A 112 6.11 0.02 12.56
C MET A 112 5.11 1.18 12.64
N VAL A 113 5.58 2.40 12.88
CA VAL A 113 4.70 3.58 13.02
C VAL A 113 4.17 4.04 11.67
N GLY A 114 5.05 4.13 10.67
CA GLY A 114 4.71 4.64 9.34
C GLY A 114 3.84 3.67 8.55
N LEU A 115 4.27 2.40 8.45
CA LEU A 115 3.53 1.39 7.71
C LEU A 115 2.34 0.88 8.50
N THR A 116 2.51 0.33 9.70
CA THR A 116 1.39 -0.28 10.44
C THR A 116 0.45 0.79 10.98
N GLY A 117 0.99 1.83 11.64
CA GLY A 117 0.19 2.95 12.15
C GLY A 117 -0.49 3.74 11.03
N GLY A 118 0.25 4.06 9.96
CA GLY A 118 -0.30 4.73 8.78
C GLY A 118 -1.38 3.90 8.08
N THR A 119 -1.17 2.59 7.93
CA THR A 119 -2.16 1.70 7.29
C THR A 119 -3.41 1.52 8.15
N LEU A 120 -3.27 1.42 9.48
CA LEU A 120 -4.42 1.38 10.40
C LEU A 120 -5.29 2.63 10.27
N ALA A 121 -4.67 3.80 10.38
CA ALA A 121 -5.36 5.08 10.25
C ALA A 121 -5.98 5.22 8.86
N PHE A 122 -5.25 4.85 7.80
CA PHE A 122 -5.74 4.85 6.44
C PHE A 122 -6.94 3.91 6.23
N THR A 123 -6.92 2.72 6.84
CA THR A 123 -8.03 1.74 6.78
C THR A 123 -9.28 2.31 7.42
N PHE A 124 -9.14 2.92 8.60
CA PHE A 124 -10.24 3.56 9.31
C PHE A 124 -10.83 4.74 8.52
N LEU A 125 -9.97 5.61 7.99
CA LEU A 125 -10.39 6.74 7.16
C LEU A 125 -11.08 6.28 5.86
N SER A 126 -10.53 5.28 5.19
CA SER A 126 -11.09 4.72 3.96
C SER A 126 -12.44 4.03 4.20
N TYR A 127 -12.60 3.36 5.34
CA TYR A 127 -13.88 2.79 5.77
C TYR A 127 -14.93 3.88 6.00
N ARG A 128 -14.56 4.95 6.73
CA ARG A 128 -15.46 6.07 7.02
C ARG A 128 -15.83 6.85 5.75
N ALA A 129 -14.87 7.07 4.86
CA ALA A 129 -15.06 7.80 3.61
C ALA A 129 -15.88 6.98 2.58
N ASN A 130 -15.91 5.65 2.72
CA ASN A 130 -16.65 4.72 1.86
C ASN A 130 -16.37 4.91 0.35
N ILE A 131 -15.13 5.31 0.02
CA ILE A 131 -14.68 5.58 -1.36
C ILE A 131 -14.35 4.29 -2.08
N PHE A 132 -13.65 3.39 -1.39
CA PHE A 132 -13.30 2.08 -1.91
C PHE A 132 -14.39 1.06 -1.61
N PRO A 133 -14.54 0.03 -2.45
CA PRO A 133 -15.38 -1.12 -2.12
C PRO A 133 -14.99 -1.74 -0.78
N ARG A 134 -15.97 -2.17 0.02
CA ARG A 134 -15.74 -2.70 1.38
C ARG A 134 -14.80 -3.89 1.42
N TRP A 135 -14.71 -4.69 0.36
CA TRP A 135 -13.77 -5.81 0.29
C TRP A 135 -12.30 -5.36 0.33
N VAL A 136 -11.98 -4.15 -0.16
CA VAL A 136 -10.61 -3.58 -0.05
C VAL A 136 -10.26 -3.30 1.41
N ILE A 137 -11.22 -2.80 2.19
CA ILE A 137 -11.06 -2.59 3.64
C ILE A 137 -10.85 -3.92 4.35
N VAL A 138 -11.60 -4.97 3.97
CA VAL A 138 -11.40 -6.31 4.51
C VAL A 138 -9.97 -6.81 4.22
N LEU A 139 -9.45 -6.59 3.01
CA LEU A 139 -8.07 -6.96 2.67
C LEU A 139 -7.02 -6.21 3.49
N LEU A 140 -7.22 -4.91 3.75
CA LEU A 140 -6.35 -4.13 4.65
C LEU A 140 -6.36 -4.69 6.07
N VAL A 141 -7.53 -5.05 6.58
CA VAL A 141 -7.64 -5.66 7.92
C VAL A 141 -6.99 -7.05 7.93
N MET A 142 -7.18 -7.86 6.89
CA MET A 142 -6.52 -9.17 6.74
C MET A 142 -5.00 -9.03 6.70
N MET A 143 -4.47 -8.02 6.02
CA MET A 143 -3.05 -7.69 6.03
C MET A 143 -2.55 -7.43 7.45
N LEU A 144 -3.26 -6.60 8.23
CA LEU A 144 -2.87 -6.29 9.61
C LEU A 144 -2.97 -7.51 10.53
N LEU A 145 -4.02 -8.32 10.39
CA LEU A 145 -4.18 -9.57 11.15
C LEU A 145 -3.07 -10.58 10.82
N SER A 146 -2.65 -10.64 9.56
CA SER A 146 -1.56 -11.53 9.14
C SER A 146 -0.20 -11.18 9.73
N MET A 147 0.00 -9.95 10.24
CA MET A 147 1.21 -9.59 10.98
C MET A 147 1.23 -10.14 12.42
N VAL A 148 0.05 -10.44 12.99
CA VAL A 148 -0.10 -10.89 14.38
C VAL A 148 -0.18 -12.42 14.46
N LEU A 149 -0.61 -13.07 13.38
CA LEU A 149 -0.72 -14.52 13.31
C LEU A 149 0.64 -15.16 12.98
N PRO A 150 1.20 -16.02 13.85
CA PRO A 150 2.45 -16.73 13.60
C PRO A 150 2.24 -17.92 12.66
N VAL A 151 1.72 -17.66 11.45
CA VAL A 151 1.47 -18.68 10.43
C VAL A 151 2.52 -18.51 9.33
N GLU A 152 3.40 -19.52 9.19
CA GLU A 152 4.38 -19.69 8.11
C GLU A 152 5.14 -18.39 7.72
N ASP A 153 6.02 -17.90 8.61
CA ASP A 153 6.96 -16.80 8.37
C ASP A 153 6.34 -15.48 7.86
N ASN A 154 5.07 -15.18 8.18
CA ASN A 154 4.36 -13.97 7.71
C ASN A 154 4.26 -13.87 6.17
N LYS A 155 4.42 -14.97 5.43
CA LYS A 155 4.42 -14.98 3.94
C LYS A 155 3.10 -14.48 3.32
N TYR A 156 2.00 -14.65 4.06
CA TYR A 156 0.66 -14.18 3.66
C TYR A 156 0.50 -12.66 3.80
N MET A 157 1.33 -11.99 4.59
CA MET A 157 1.28 -10.54 4.77
C MET A 157 1.58 -9.82 3.46
N ALA A 158 2.65 -10.22 2.75
CA ALA A 158 2.99 -9.65 1.45
C ALA A 158 1.88 -9.89 0.42
N PHE A 159 1.25 -11.07 0.45
CA PHE A 159 0.13 -11.40 -0.42
C PHE A 159 -1.08 -10.49 -0.19
N PHE A 160 -1.59 -10.39 1.04
CA PHE A 160 -2.75 -9.54 1.35
C PHE A 160 -2.46 -8.05 1.13
N TRP A 161 -1.25 -7.61 1.45
CA TRP A 161 -0.83 -6.25 1.20
C TRP A 161 -0.84 -5.91 -0.29
N GLY A 162 -0.25 -6.79 -1.10
CA GLY A 162 -0.24 -6.65 -2.54
C GLY A 162 -1.64 -6.71 -3.15
N LEU A 163 -2.48 -7.66 -2.72
CA LEU A 163 -3.85 -7.81 -3.19
C LEU A 163 -4.70 -6.57 -2.88
N THR A 164 -4.46 -5.93 -1.74
CA THR A 164 -5.10 -4.65 -1.42
C THR A 164 -4.75 -3.57 -2.44
N TYR A 165 -3.46 -3.42 -2.77
CA TYR A 165 -2.99 -2.44 -3.76
C TYR A 165 -3.49 -2.76 -5.17
N VAL A 166 -3.57 -4.04 -5.54
CA VAL A 166 -4.24 -4.47 -6.78
C VAL A 166 -5.70 -4.01 -6.78
N GLY A 167 -6.41 -4.21 -5.67
CA GLY A 167 -7.81 -3.83 -5.57
C GLY A 167 -8.06 -2.33 -5.62
N MET A 168 -7.25 -1.56 -4.89
CA MET A 168 -7.29 -0.08 -4.95
C MET A 168 -6.93 0.43 -6.34
N GLY A 169 -5.83 -0.07 -6.92
CA GLY A 169 -5.38 0.30 -8.26
C GLY A 169 -6.41 -0.03 -9.34
N TYR A 170 -7.03 -1.21 -9.28
CA TYR A 170 -8.11 -1.61 -10.19
C TYR A 170 -9.35 -0.72 -10.05
N ALA A 171 -9.76 -0.40 -8.83
CA ALA A 171 -10.90 0.48 -8.58
C ALA A 171 -10.67 1.89 -9.14
N ILE A 172 -9.46 2.44 -8.95
CA ILE A 172 -9.04 3.74 -9.49
C ILE A 172 -9.01 3.70 -11.02
N TRP A 173 -8.35 2.69 -11.60
CA TRP A 173 -8.16 2.57 -13.04
C TRP A 173 -9.48 2.42 -13.80
N ARG A 174 -10.40 1.59 -13.29
CA ARG A 174 -11.73 1.37 -13.88
C ARG A 174 -12.76 2.45 -13.52
N GLY A 175 -12.39 3.41 -12.67
CA GLY A 175 -13.31 4.42 -12.16
C GLY A 175 -14.47 3.84 -11.33
N ARG A 176 -14.30 2.64 -10.76
CA ARG A 176 -15.31 1.95 -9.93
C ARG A 176 -15.13 2.32 -8.45
N LEU A 177 -15.04 3.61 -8.17
CA LEU A 177 -15.11 4.14 -6.80
C LEU A 177 -16.58 4.22 -6.40
N ASN A 178 -16.89 3.97 -5.12
CA ASN A 178 -18.27 3.95 -4.65
C ASN A 178 -18.91 5.34 -4.82
N PRO A 179 -19.95 5.49 -5.66
CA PRO A 179 -20.44 6.80 -6.09
C PRO A 179 -21.49 7.39 -5.13
N SER A 180 -21.42 7.13 -3.82
CA SER A 180 -22.41 7.67 -2.87
C SER A 180 -22.41 9.21 -2.75
N LYS A 181 -21.57 9.93 -3.50
CA LYS A 181 -21.68 11.40 -3.69
C LYS A 181 -21.51 11.91 -5.14
N VAL A 182 -20.93 11.13 -6.06
CA VAL A 182 -20.64 11.60 -7.44
C VAL A 182 -21.91 11.69 -8.31
N LEU A 183 -22.93 10.89 -8.02
CA LEU A 183 -24.22 10.91 -8.74
C LEU A 183 -25.08 12.15 -8.42
N ASN A 184 -24.81 12.87 -7.33
CA ASN A 184 -25.51 14.12 -7.00
C ASN A 184 -24.88 15.35 -7.67
N GLU A 185 -23.59 15.36 -7.98
CA GLU A 185 -22.94 16.51 -8.62
C GLU A 185 -23.17 16.57 -10.14
N ILE A 186 -23.39 15.44 -10.80
CA ILE A 186 -23.71 15.41 -12.23
C ILE A 186 -25.16 15.86 -12.46
N ASN A 187 -26.11 15.45 -11.61
CA ASN A 187 -27.51 15.89 -11.74
C ASN A 187 -27.72 17.36 -11.34
N HIS A 188 -26.94 17.92 -10.40
CA HIS A 188 -27.12 19.31 -10.00
C HIS A 188 -26.57 20.33 -11.02
N LYS A 189 -25.70 19.92 -11.94
CA LYS A 189 -25.25 20.77 -13.06
C LYS A 189 -26.21 20.75 -14.25
N THR A 190 -27.01 19.71 -14.42
CA THR A 190 -27.97 19.60 -15.53
C THR A 190 -29.29 20.34 -15.26
N TYR A 191 -29.63 20.61 -14.00
CA TYR A 191 -30.85 21.36 -13.63
C TYR A 191 -30.64 22.87 -13.43
N LYS A 192 -29.45 23.40 -13.75
CA LYS A 192 -29.15 24.85 -13.66
C LYS A 192 -28.69 25.46 -15.00
N SER A 193 -28.92 24.78 -16.13
CA SER A 193 -28.84 25.41 -17.46
C SER A 193 -30.21 25.82 -17.96
#